data_AF-A0A9D8FV10-F1
#
_entry.id   AF-A0A9D8FV10-F1
#
_cell.length_a   1.000
_cell.length_b   1.000
_cell.length_c   1.000
_cell.angle_alpha   90.00
_cell.angle_beta   90.00
_cell.angle_gamma   90.00
#
_symmetry.space_group_name_H-M   'P 1'
#
loop_
_entity.id
_entity.type
_entity.pdbx_description
1 polymer ?
#
loop_
_entity_poly.entity_id
_entity_poly.type
_entity_poly.pdbx_seq_one_letter_code
_entity_poly.pdbx_strand_id
1 'polypeptide(L)' 'MALTDERFERTEVAVREAGLAALIQSLGYADAVRFVTQLGEGRGDYLKWQEQVFGDANVDEIYEQAQKHWEKRAS' A
#
# COMPACT_ATOMS: atom_id res chain seq x y z
N MET A 1 -5.61 16.63 28.75
CA MET A 1 -6.95 16.00 28.67
C MET A 1 -6.70 14.53 28.39
N ALA A 2 -6.67 13.69 29.42
CA ALA A 2 -6.44 12.25 29.26
C ALA A 2 -7.78 11.61 28.87
N LEU A 3 -7.89 11.19 27.62
CA LEU A 3 -9.03 10.39 27.16
C LEU A 3 -8.86 8.98 27.75
N THR A 4 -9.47 8.84 28.93
CA THR A 4 -10.26 7.70 29.42
C THR A 4 -9.70 6.28 29.25
N ASP A 5 -9.71 5.59 30.39
CA ASP A 5 -9.46 4.17 30.64
C ASP A 5 -10.51 3.27 29.95
N GLU A 6 -10.65 3.40 28.63
CA GLU A 6 -11.55 2.57 27.82
C GLU A 6 -10.89 1.22 27.52
N ARG A 7 -11.43 0.15 28.11
CA ARG A 7 -11.10 -1.22 27.70
C ARG A 7 -11.71 -1.47 26.32
N PHE A 8 -10.90 -1.30 25.28
CA PHE A 8 -11.30 -1.63 23.91
C PHE A 8 -11.67 -3.12 23.80
N GLU A 9 -12.87 -3.43 23.29
CA GLU A 9 -13.33 -4.81 23.07
C GLU A 9 -12.47 -5.58 22.05
N ARG A 10 -11.81 -4.85 21.15
CA ARG A 10 -10.93 -5.40 20.12
C ARG A 10 -9.49 -4.98 20.37
N THR A 11 -8.58 -5.91 20.11
CA THR A 11 -7.14 -5.59 20.07
C THR A 11 -6.85 -4.63 18.92
N GLU A 12 -5.76 -3.87 19.01
CA GLU A 12 -5.34 -2.98 17.93
C GLU A 12 -5.14 -3.71 16.60
N VAL A 13 -4.65 -4.96 16.66
CA VAL A 13 -4.50 -5.84 15.49
C VAL A 13 -5.86 -6.14 14.86
N ALA A 14 -6.84 -6.55 15.66
CA ALA A 14 -8.18 -6.87 15.17
C ALA A 14 -8.88 -5.64 14.56
N VAL A 15 -8.66 -4.44 15.11
CA VAL A 15 -9.17 -3.18 14.53
C VAL A 15 -8.51 -2.89 13.18
N ARG A 16 -7.18 -3.06 13.08
CA ARG A 16 -6.43 -2.84 11.82
C ARG A 16 -6.85 -3.81 10.72
N GLU A 17 -6.99 -5.09 11.04
CA GLU A 17 -7.42 -6.13 10.09
C GLU A 17 -8.82 -5.85 9.55
N ALA A 18 -9.77 -5.54 10.45
CA ALA A 18 -11.14 -5.20 10.06
C ALA A 18 -11.20 -3.94 9.19
N GLY A 19 -10.42 -2.91 9.53
CA GLY A 19 -10.34 -1.67 8.75
C GLY A 19 -9.75 -1.89 7.36
N LEU A 20 -8.64 -2.64 7.25
CA LEU A 20 -8.03 -2.97 5.96
C LEU A 20 -8.98 -3.80 5.07
N ALA A 21 -9.67 -4.78 5.65
CA ALA A 21 -10.64 -5.59 4.90
C ALA A 21 -11.78 -4.74 4.33
N ALA A 22 -12.34 -3.81 5.13
CA ALA A 22 -13.38 -2.90 4.67
C ALA A 22 -12.91 -1.96 3.55
N LEU A 23 -11.68 -1.45 3.66
CA LEU A 23 -11.07 -0.62 2.61
C LEU A 23 -10.85 -1.40 1.32
N ILE A 24 -10.32 -2.63 1.40
CA ILE A 24 -10.13 -3.48 0.22
C ILE A 24 -11.46 -3.82 -0.44
N GLN A 25 -12.50 -4.12 0.35
CA GLN A 25 -13.82 -4.42 -0.18
C GLN A 25 -14.46 -3.23 -0.92
N SER A 26 -14.21 -2.01 -0.44
CA SER A 26 -14.83 -0.80 -1.00
C SER A 26 -14.06 -0.19 -2.16
N LEU A 27 -12.73 -0.22 -2.10
CA LEU A 27 -11.85 0.48 -3.03
C LEU A 27 -11.07 -0.47 -3.97
N GLY A 28 -11.01 -1.75 -3.62
CA GLY A 28 -10.04 -2.67 -4.21
C GLY A 28 -8.63 -2.49 -3.64
N TYR A 29 -7.77 -3.47 -3.88
CA TYR A 29 -6.43 -3.54 -3.26
C TYR A 29 -5.55 -2.32 -3.55
N ALA A 30 -5.51 -1.86 -4.81
CA ALA A 30 -4.62 -0.78 -5.22
C ALA A 30 -4.98 0.55 -4.53
N ASP A 31 -6.27 0.92 -4.58
CA ASP A 31 -6.74 2.17 -4.01
C ASP A 31 -6.79 2.13 -2.47
N ALA A 32 -7.05 0.97 -1.86
CA ALA A 32 -6.95 0.80 -0.41
C ALA A 32 -5.53 1.03 0.12
N VAL A 33 -4.51 0.49 -0.56
CA VAL A 33 -3.10 0.72 -0.20
C VAL A 33 -2.76 2.20 -0.36
N ARG A 34 -3.11 2.81 -1.50
CA ARG A 34 -2.88 4.24 -1.74
C ARG A 34 -3.52 5.11 -0.66
N PHE A 35 -4.77 4.83 -0.30
CA PHE A 35 -5.50 5.53 0.76
C PHE A 35 -4.78 5.43 2.11
N VAL A 36 -4.40 4.23 2.55
CA VAL A 36 -3.72 4.03 3.84
C VAL A 36 -2.37 4.75 3.87
N THR A 37 -1.63 4.76 2.76
CA THR A 37 -0.34 5.47 2.68
C THR A 37 -0.47 6.99 2.81
N GLN A 38 -1.62 7.57 2.44
CA GLN A 38 -1.90 9.00 2.61
C GLN A 38 -2.24 9.38 4.06
N LEU A 39 -2.71 8.42 4.87
CA LEU A 39 -3.11 8.66 6.25
C LEU A 39 -1.96 8.58 7.26
N GLY A 40 -0.82 8.01 6.88
CA GLY A 40 0.36 7.95 7.74
C GLY A 40 1.14 9.26 7.74
N GLU A 41 1.65 9.69 8.89
CA GLU A 41 2.80 10.60 8.90
C GLU A 41 3.95 9.89 8.18
N GLY A 42 4.31 10.41 7.01
CA GLY A 42 5.16 9.75 6.03
C GLY A 42 6.45 9.20 6.63
N ARG A 43 6.52 7.88 6.81
CA ARG A 43 7.79 7.15 6.95
C ARG A 43 8.31 6.60 5.62
N GLY A 44 7.60 6.82 4.51
CA GLY A 44 8.04 6.48 3.17
C GLY A 44 7.63 7.60 2.24
N ASP A 45 8.59 8.34 1.74
CA ASP A 45 8.40 9.29 0.65
C ASP A 45 8.16 8.46 -0.63
N TYR A 46 6.92 8.01 -0.83
CA TYR A 46 6.55 7.10 -1.92
C TYR A 46 6.90 7.67 -3.29
N LEU A 47 6.88 9.00 -3.43
CA LEU A 47 7.36 9.67 -4.64
C LEU A 47 8.86 9.50 -4.82
N LYS A 48 9.67 9.67 -3.76
CA LYS A 48 11.11 9.34 -3.82
C LYS A 48 11.38 7.87 -4.07
N TRP A 49 10.59 6.96 -3.50
CA TRP A 49 10.76 5.53 -3.77
C TRP A 49 10.37 5.18 -5.21
N GLN A 50 9.32 5.79 -5.74
CA GLN A 50 8.95 5.67 -7.14
C GLN A 50 10.06 6.20 -8.06
N GLU A 51 10.60 7.38 -7.78
CA GLU A 51 11.76 7.94 -8.50
C GLU A 51 13.01 7.03 -8.37
N GLN A 52 13.29 6.47 -7.19
CA GLN A 52 14.45 5.60 -6.98
C GLN A 52 14.31 4.23 -7.66
N VAL A 53 13.10 3.68 -7.70
CA VAL A 53 12.85 2.33 -8.23
C VAL A 53 12.62 2.37 -9.74
N PHE A 54 11.96 3.40 -10.25
CA PHE A 54 11.54 3.47 -11.65
C PHE A 54 12.25 4.57 -12.45
N GLY A 55 12.92 5.53 -11.80
CA GLY A 55 13.67 6.58 -12.48
C GLY A 55 12.82 7.35 -13.48
N ASP A 56 13.37 7.59 -14.67
CA ASP A 56 12.69 8.23 -15.80
C ASP A 56 11.82 7.25 -16.62
N ALA A 57 11.68 5.99 -16.18
CA ALA A 57 10.95 5.00 -16.94
C ALA A 57 9.46 5.36 -17.00
N ASN A 58 8.92 5.41 -18.21
CA ASN A 58 7.49 5.57 -18.36
C ASN A 58 6.76 4.25 -18.05
N VAL A 59 5.45 4.33 -17.85
CA VAL A 59 4.62 3.18 -17.44
C VAL A 59 4.70 2.02 -18.44
N ASP A 60 4.81 2.32 -19.73
CA ASP A 60 4.89 1.30 -20.78
C ASP A 60 6.22 0.53 -20.71
N GLU A 61 7.32 1.22 -20.44
CA GLU A 61 8.65 0.63 -20.27
C GLU A 61 8.73 -0.29 -19.04
N ILE A 62 8.05 0.06 -17.95
CA ILE A 62 7.95 -0.79 -16.75
C ILE A 62 7.15 -2.06 -17.08
N TYR A 63 6.06 -1.92 -17.84
CA TYR A 63 5.21 -3.05 -18.21
C TYR A 63 5.95 -4.04 -19.13
N GLU A 64 6.69 -3.53 -20.11
CA GLU A 64 7.53 -4.36 -20.98
C GLU A 64 8.62 -5.10 -20.20
N GLN A 65 9.27 -4.44 -19.24
CA GLN A 65 10.31 -5.06 -18.42
C GLN A 65 9.74 -6.20 -17.57
N ALA A 66 8.57 -5.98 -16.98
CA ALA A 66 7.87 -7.02 -16.21
C ALA A 66 7.54 -8.21 -17.10
N GLN A 67 6.95 -7.98 -18.28
CA GLN A 67 6.62 -9.04 -19.23
C GLN A 67 7.87 -9.86 -19.64
N LYS A 68 8.95 -9.19 -20.03
CA LYS A 68 10.21 -9.84 -20.42
C LYS A 68 10.80 -10.67 -19.28
N HIS A 69 10.66 -10.21 -18.02
CA HIS A 69 11.10 -10.97 -16.86
C HIS A 69 10.29 -12.26 -16.67
N TRP A 70 8.97 -12.20 -16.81
CA TRP A 70 8.09 -13.37 -16.68
C TRP A 70 8.32 -14.41 -17.79
N GLU A 71 8.51 -13.96 -19.03
CA GLU A 71 8.80 -14.84 -20.17
C GLU A 71 10.14 -15.58 -20.02
N LYS A 72 11.19 -14.87 -19.56
CA LYS A 72 12.49 -15.49 -19.25
C LYS A 72 12.45 -16.50 -18.12
N ARG A 73 11.51 -16.35 -17.17
CA ARG A 73 11.35 -17.26 -16.03
C ARG A 73 10.54 -18.51 -16.38
N ALA A 74 9.80 -18.47 -17.47
CA ALA A 74 8.98 -19.57 -17.98
C ALA A 74 9.68 -20.42 -19.06
N SER A 75 10.91 -20.05 -19.45
CA SER A 75 11.78 -20.76 -20.40
C SER A 75 12.84 -21.57 -19.66
#